data_AF-A0A4Q2YIS0-F1
#
_entry.id   AF-A0A4Q2YIS0-F1
#
_cell.length_a   1.000
_cell.length_b   1.000
_cell.length_c   1.000
_cell.angle_alpha   90.00
_cell.angle_beta   90.00
_cell.angle_gamma   90.00
#
_symmetry.space_group_name_H-M   'P 1'
#
loop_
_entity.id
_entity.type
_entity.pdbx_description
1 polymer ?
#
loop_
_entity_poly.entity_id
_entity_poly.type
_entity_poly.pdbx_seq_one_letter_code
_entity_poly.pdbx_strand_id
1 'polypeptide(L)'
;MANRNLFQTLRGALVSATNTVNEAGGRAYELPAEAALAQLAVTGCLSGTYYAAAETQLGKTLELARQVDVDFLAQTALYARRKGFMKDMPALLCAVLATRDLDRLTEIFPQVIDNGKMLRNFVQIIRSGVTGRKSLGSAPRRLVRQWLDYATDRQLIQASVGNAPSLADIVKMVHPQPLTATREAFYAWLVGKPWTADALPAALREFEAWKNDRQGSVPDVPFQMLTAQNLGEAEWSSIAHSASWQTTRMNLNTFARHGVFNDGGRVKRIAARLADSDQVRKARVFP
;
A
#
# COMPACT_ATOMS: atom_id res chain seq x y z
N MET A 1 46.98 -41.94 -18.57
CA MET A 1 46.60 -40.55 -18.89
C MET A 1 45.79 -39.99 -17.74
N ALA A 2 46.14 -38.82 -17.20
CA ALA A 2 45.38 -38.18 -16.13
C ALA A 2 43.99 -37.76 -16.63
N ASN A 3 42.94 -38.09 -15.87
CA ASN A 3 41.56 -37.76 -16.22
C ASN A 3 41.32 -36.25 -16.12
N ARG A 4 41.37 -35.56 -17.26
CA ARG A 4 41.22 -34.10 -17.36
C ARG A 4 39.85 -33.57 -16.92
N ASN A 5 38.83 -34.42 -16.75
CA ASN A 5 37.56 -34.03 -16.15
C ASN A 5 37.59 -34.05 -14.61
N LEU A 6 38.40 -34.92 -14.00
CA LEU A 6 38.54 -35.01 -12.54
C LEU A 6 39.62 -34.06 -11.98
N PHE A 7 40.63 -33.70 -12.80
CA PHE A 7 41.75 -32.84 -12.39
C PHE A 7 41.65 -31.42 -12.98
N GLN A 8 40.45 -30.83 -13.04
CA GLN A 8 40.26 -29.42 -13.43
C GLN A 8 40.64 -28.50 -12.26
N THR A 9 41.92 -28.19 -12.10
CA THR A 9 42.43 -27.34 -11.00
C THR A 9 42.08 -25.87 -11.16
N LEU A 10 41.93 -25.35 -12.38
CA LEU A 10 41.73 -23.92 -12.63
C LEU A 10 40.29 -23.45 -12.52
N ARG A 11 39.30 -24.24 -12.98
CA ARG A 11 37.88 -23.84 -12.91
C ARG A 11 37.34 -23.91 -11.48
N GLY A 12 37.71 -24.93 -10.70
CA GLY A 12 37.29 -25.05 -9.30
C GLY A 12 37.91 -24.00 -8.37
N ALA A 13 39.15 -23.57 -8.64
CA ALA A 13 39.84 -22.55 -7.85
C ALA A 13 39.34 -21.12 -8.11
N LEU A 14 38.75 -20.85 -9.28
CA LEU A 14 38.20 -19.55 -9.65
C LEU A 14 36.74 -19.37 -9.21
N VAL A 15 36.04 -20.45 -8.83
CA VAL A 15 34.70 -20.37 -8.27
C VAL A 15 34.83 -20.08 -6.78
N SER A 16 34.24 -18.98 -6.32
CA SER A 16 34.23 -18.63 -4.90
C SER A 16 33.76 -19.81 -4.06
N ALA A 17 34.40 -20.06 -2.92
CA ALA A 17 33.92 -21.03 -1.97
C ALA A 17 32.55 -20.59 -1.42
N THR A 18 31.65 -21.55 -1.19
CA THR A 18 30.40 -21.28 -0.48
C THR A 18 30.72 -20.74 0.91
N ASN A 19 30.15 -19.59 1.26
CA ASN A 19 30.46 -18.86 2.49
C ASN A 19 29.28 -18.82 3.48
N THR A 20 28.17 -19.50 3.17
CA THR A 20 27.03 -19.60 4.09
C THR A 20 26.25 -20.91 3.87
N VAL A 21 25.19 -21.11 4.65
CA VAL A 21 24.21 -22.19 4.48
C VAL A 21 22.81 -21.59 4.29
N ASN A 22 21.98 -22.23 3.48
CA ASN A 22 20.59 -21.81 3.32
C ASN A 22 19.73 -22.27 4.50
N GLU A 23 18.46 -21.84 4.53
CA GLU A 23 17.50 -22.21 5.59
C GLU A 23 17.23 -23.73 5.70
N ALA A 24 17.61 -24.52 4.68
CA ALA A 24 17.52 -25.98 4.69
C ALA A 24 18.86 -26.67 5.06
N GLY A 25 19.88 -25.92 5.48
CA GLY A 25 21.20 -26.44 5.88
C GLY A 25 22.14 -26.80 4.72
N GLY A 26 21.76 -26.50 3.47
CA GLY A 26 22.61 -26.71 2.29
C GLY A 26 23.64 -25.59 2.12
N ARG A 27 24.83 -25.91 1.60
CA ARG A 27 25.88 -24.92 1.29
C ARG A 27 25.38 -23.89 0.27
N ALA A 28 25.67 -22.62 0.50
CA ALA A 28 25.17 -21.50 -0.29
C ALA A 28 26.18 -20.34 -0.36
N TYR A 29 25.82 -19.33 -1.16
CA TYR A 29 26.53 -18.07 -1.28
C TYR A 29 25.74 -16.96 -0.60
N GLU A 30 26.41 -16.19 0.25
CA GLU A 30 25.83 -15.02 0.88
C GLU A 30 25.62 -13.93 -0.16
N LEU A 31 24.41 -13.38 -0.21
CA LEU A 31 24.11 -12.24 -1.05
C LEU A 31 24.72 -10.97 -0.43
N PRO A 32 25.37 -10.11 -1.22
CA PRO A 32 25.74 -8.77 -0.76
C PRO A 32 24.52 -8.02 -0.20
N ALA A 33 24.75 -7.12 0.76
CA ALA A 33 23.68 -6.44 1.48
C ALA A 33 22.70 -5.72 0.54
N GLU A 34 23.20 -5.05 -0.51
CA GLU A 34 22.40 -4.40 -1.54
C GLU A 34 21.49 -5.39 -2.27
N ALA A 35 22.05 -6.53 -2.71
CA ALA A 35 21.32 -7.56 -3.44
C ALA A 35 20.28 -8.25 -2.55
N ALA A 36 20.66 -8.57 -1.31
CA ALA A 36 19.77 -9.18 -0.33
C ALA A 36 18.60 -8.24 0.02
N LEU A 37 18.88 -6.94 0.24
CA LEU A 37 17.86 -5.95 0.52
C LEU A 37 16.94 -5.75 -0.68
N ALA A 38 17.48 -5.61 -1.89
CA ALA A 38 16.68 -5.43 -3.09
C ALA A 38 15.75 -6.63 -3.34
N GLN A 39 16.25 -7.86 -3.20
CA GLN A 39 15.45 -9.07 -3.29
C GLN A 39 14.32 -9.04 -2.27
N LEU A 40 14.66 -8.85 -0.99
CA LEU A 40 13.69 -8.83 0.09
C LEU A 40 12.67 -7.71 -0.07
N ALA A 41 13.10 -6.56 -0.63
CA ALA A 41 12.24 -5.41 -0.83
C ALA A 41 11.07 -5.67 -1.78
N VAL A 42 11.24 -6.59 -2.74
CA VAL A 42 10.24 -6.92 -3.77
C VAL A 42 9.56 -8.27 -3.57
N THR A 43 10.16 -9.19 -2.82
CA THR A 43 9.56 -10.51 -2.55
C THR A 43 9.04 -10.67 -1.12
N GLY A 44 9.50 -9.85 -0.18
CA GLY A 44 9.16 -9.96 1.22
C GLY A 44 7.77 -9.42 1.54
N CYS A 45 6.99 -10.20 2.31
CA CYS A 45 5.63 -9.83 2.69
C CYS A 45 5.52 -9.21 4.09
N LEU A 46 6.61 -9.20 4.89
CA LEU A 46 6.59 -8.86 6.33
C LEU A 46 5.50 -9.65 7.08
N SER A 47 5.28 -10.89 6.63
CA SER A 47 4.34 -11.86 7.17
C SER A 47 5.07 -13.20 7.29
N GLY A 48 4.55 -14.11 8.10
CA GLY A 48 5.10 -15.46 8.18
C GLY A 48 5.17 -16.10 6.78
N THR A 49 6.32 -16.65 6.43
CA THR A 49 6.56 -17.48 5.25
C THR A 49 6.90 -18.90 5.69
N TYR A 50 7.02 -19.84 4.75
CA TYR A 50 7.30 -21.25 5.07
C TYR A 50 8.59 -21.45 5.89
N TYR A 51 9.60 -20.59 5.70
CA TYR A 51 10.90 -20.70 6.38
C TYR A 51 11.21 -19.56 7.37
N ALA A 52 10.39 -18.51 7.45
CA ALA A 52 10.70 -17.36 8.31
C ALA A 52 9.45 -16.75 8.95
N ALA A 53 9.52 -16.48 10.26
CA ALA A 53 8.55 -15.68 10.98
C ALA A 53 8.60 -14.21 10.52
N ALA A 54 7.50 -13.48 10.70
CA ALA A 54 7.38 -12.08 10.30
C ALA A 54 8.43 -11.20 11.00
N GLU A 55 8.69 -11.48 12.27
CA GLU A 55 9.65 -10.80 13.14
C GLU A 55 11.08 -10.99 12.63
N THR A 56 11.44 -12.21 12.22
CA THR A 56 12.75 -12.53 11.65
C THR A 56 12.97 -11.77 10.33
N GLN A 57 11.95 -11.73 9.47
CA GLN A 57 12.03 -11.00 8.20
C GLN A 57 12.19 -9.50 8.42
N LEU A 58 11.47 -8.93 9.38
CA LEU A 58 11.59 -7.53 9.77
C LEU A 58 12.98 -7.21 10.30
N GLY A 59 13.50 -8.03 11.23
CA GLY A 59 14.85 -7.87 11.78
C GLY A 59 15.93 -7.89 10.69
N LYS A 60 15.87 -8.89 9.79
CA LYS A 60 16.79 -9.00 8.64
C LYS A 60 16.70 -7.80 7.71
N THR A 61 15.49 -7.30 7.43
CA THR A 61 15.30 -6.11 6.60
C THR A 61 15.98 -4.89 7.22
N LEU A 62 15.80 -4.67 8.53
CA LEU A 62 16.39 -3.53 9.24
C LEU A 62 17.91 -3.64 9.37
N GLU A 63 18.43 -4.86 9.51
CA GLU A 63 19.85 -5.12 9.48
C GLU A 63 20.47 -4.78 8.11
N LEU A 64 19.92 -5.34 7.04
CA LEU A 64 20.36 -5.04 5.67
C LEU A 64 20.22 -3.56 5.34
N ALA A 65 19.11 -2.94 5.75
CA ALA A 65 18.87 -1.51 5.55
C ALA A 65 19.86 -0.63 6.30
N ARG A 66 20.54 -1.10 7.36
CA ARG A 66 21.62 -0.37 8.04
C ARG A 66 22.97 -0.51 7.33
N GLN A 67 23.18 -1.60 6.61
CA GLN A 67 24.45 -1.91 5.94
C GLN A 67 24.60 -1.19 4.60
N VAL A 68 23.49 -0.79 3.97
CA VAL A 68 23.51 -0.09 2.68
C VAL A 68 23.57 1.44 2.83
N ASP A 69 24.10 2.08 1.80
CA ASP A 69 24.08 3.53 1.63
C ASP A 69 22.64 4.09 1.53
N VAL A 70 22.46 5.35 1.92
CA VAL A 70 21.16 6.02 1.97
C VAL A 70 20.55 6.23 0.59
N ASP A 71 21.35 6.45 -0.46
CA ASP A 71 20.87 6.59 -1.83
C ASP A 71 20.37 5.24 -2.36
N PHE A 72 21.10 4.16 -2.08
CA PHE A 72 20.65 2.81 -2.44
C PHE A 72 19.36 2.43 -1.71
N LEU A 73 19.25 2.76 -0.42
CA LEU A 73 18.04 2.53 0.37
C LEU A 73 16.83 3.28 -0.23
N ALA A 74 17.02 4.54 -0.62
CA ALA A 74 15.99 5.37 -1.25
C ALA A 74 15.56 4.83 -2.62
N GLN A 75 16.53 4.45 -3.47
CA GLN A 75 16.27 3.82 -4.77
C GLN A 75 15.51 2.50 -4.62
N THR A 76 15.86 1.70 -3.61
CA THR A 76 15.19 0.43 -3.32
C THR A 76 13.73 0.65 -2.91
N ALA A 77 13.45 1.65 -2.07
CA ALA A 77 12.09 2.02 -1.69
C ALA A 77 11.24 2.45 -2.90
N LEU A 78 11.82 3.28 -3.78
CA LEU A 78 11.19 3.70 -5.03
C LEU A 78 10.90 2.51 -5.96
N TYR A 79 11.87 1.63 -6.15
CA TYR A 79 11.74 0.46 -7.02
C TYR A 79 10.67 -0.49 -6.48
N ALA A 80 10.72 -0.82 -5.19
CA ALA A 80 9.74 -1.68 -4.53
C ALA A 80 8.32 -1.13 -4.67
N ARG A 81 8.14 0.20 -4.55
CA ARG A 81 6.83 0.83 -4.75
C ARG A 81 6.38 0.85 -6.21
N ARG A 82 7.25 1.28 -7.13
CA ARG A 82 6.88 1.61 -8.52
C ARG A 82 6.87 0.40 -9.46
N LYS A 83 7.74 -0.58 -9.20
CA LYS A 83 7.91 -1.78 -10.04
C LYS A 83 7.46 -3.04 -9.32
N GLY A 84 7.77 -3.15 -8.02
CA GLY A 84 7.30 -4.27 -7.19
C GLY A 84 5.85 -4.11 -6.70
N PHE A 85 5.24 -2.93 -6.85
CA PHE A 85 3.89 -2.62 -6.35
C PHE A 85 3.68 -2.93 -4.85
N MET A 86 4.79 -2.91 -4.10
CA MET A 86 4.83 -3.23 -2.68
C MET A 86 4.21 -2.11 -1.84
N LYS A 87 3.86 -2.46 -0.59
CA LYS A 87 3.16 -1.56 0.34
C LYS A 87 3.96 -1.38 1.62
N ASP A 88 3.99 -2.40 2.47
CA ASP A 88 4.56 -2.26 3.82
C ASP A 88 6.08 -2.06 3.78
N MET A 89 6.75 -2.81 2.90
CA MET A 89 8.19 -2.75 2.70
C MET A 89 8.72 -1.37 2.27
N PRO A 90 8.25 -0.73 1.18
CA PRO A 90 8.73 0.61 0.83
C PRO A 90 8.36 1.68 1.88
N ALA A 91 7.23 1.53 2.59
CA ALA A 91 6.90 2.41 3.73
C ALA A 91 7.90 2.24 4.89
N LEU A 92 8.34 1.01 5.15
CA LEU A 92 9.38 0.70 6.15
C LEU A 92 10.72 1.34 5.80
N LEU A 93 11.15 1.23 4.54
CA LEU A 93 12.41 1.85 4.09
C LEU A 93 12.34 3.39 4.19
N CYS A 94 11.21 4.01 3.88
CA CYS A 94 11.00 5.43 4.18
C CYS A 94 11.06 5.74 5.69
N ALA A 95 10.52 4.88 6.54
CA ALA A 95 10.59 5.05 7.99
C ALA A 95 12.01 4.86 8.55
N VAL A 96 12.87 4.07 7.88
CA VAL A 96 14.31 4.00 8.17
C VAL A 96 15.01 5.29 7.73
N LEU A 97 14.70 5.83 6.55
CA LEU A 97 15.24 7.13 6.13
C LEU A 97 14.83 8.26 7.09
N ALA A 98 13.64 8.19 7.70
CA ALA A 98 13.20 9.16 8.71
C ALA A 98 14.15 9.28 9.93
N THR A 99 15.00 8.29 10.17
CA THR A 99 16.01 8.29 11.23
C THR A 99 17.43 8.48 10.70
N ARG A 100 17.70 8.07 9.46
CA ARG A 100 19.05 8.12 8.85
C ARG A 100 19.32 9.36 8.01
N ASP A 101 18.36 9.77 7.16
CA ASP A 101 18.55 10.85 6.19
C ASP A 101 17.21 11.52 5.84
N LEU A 102 17.01 12.73 6.35
CA LEU A 102 15.77 13.47 6.17
C LEU A 102 15.62 14.09 4.78
N ASP A 103 16.74 14.34 4.08
CA ASP A 103 16.74 14.97 2.76
C ASP A 103 16.28 13.95 1.72
N ARG A 104 16.86 12.74 1.76
CA ARG A 104 16.41 11.62 0.94
C ARG A 104 15.00 11.17 1.25
N LEU A 105 14.61 11.16 2.53
CA LEU A 105 13.21 10.94 2.87
C LEU A 105 12.32 11.98 2.18
N THR A 106 12.63 13.27 2.33
CA THR A 106 11.82 14.36 1.77
C THR A 106 11.67 14.23 0.25
N GLU A 107 12.75 13.87 -0.45
CA GLU A 107 12.76 13.68 -1.90
C GLU A 107 11.85 12.53 -2.38
N ILE A 108 11.92 11.37 -1.72
CA ILE A 108 11.19 10.19 -2.18
C ILE A 108 9.79 10.06 -1.59
N PHE A 109 9.50 10.73 -0.47
CA PHE A 109 8.24 10.59 0.27
C PHE A 109 6.99 10.71 -0.62
N PRO A 110 6.81 11.75 -1.46
CA PRO A 110 5.59 11.86 -2.28
C PRO A 110 5.51 10.79 -3.38
N GLN A 111 6.64 10.18 -3.74
CA GLN A 111 6.71 9.15 -4.77
C GLN A 111 6.43 7.75 -4.21
N VAL A 112 6.74 7.53 -2.92
CA VAL A 112 6.52 6.26 -2.23
C VAL A 112 5.18 6.26 -1.49
N ILE A 113 4.88 7.33 -0.77
CA ILE A 113 3.68 7.53 0.03
C ILE A 113 2.60 8.21 -0.83
N ASP A 114 2.20 7.51 -1.88
CA ASP A 114 1.35 8.02 -2.97
C ASP A 114 -0.16 7.96 -2.70
N ASN A 115 -0.59 7.28 -1.63
CA ASN A 115 -2.00 7.11 -1.29
C ASN A 115 -2.23 6.93 0.21
N GLY A 116 -3.50 6.96 0.63
CA GLY A 116 -3.88 6.86 2.04
C GLY A 116 -3.46 5.56 2.73
N LYS A 117 -3.37 4.44 2.01
CA LYS A 117 -2.85 3.19 2.59
C LYS A 117 -1.37 3.32 2.92
N MET A 118 -0.57 3.83 1.98
CA MET A 118 0.86 4.05 2.19
C MET A 118 1.11 5.04 3.34
N LEU A 119 0.29 6.10 3.44
CA LEU A 119 0.38 7.06 4.54
C LEU A 119 0.15 6.40 5.90
N ARG A 120 -0.92 5.59 6.01
CA ARG A 120 -1.23 4.83 7.23
C ARG A 120 -0.11 3.87 7.60
N ASN A 121 0.39 3.11 6.62
CA ASN A 121 1.51 2.19 6.83
C ASN A 121 2.74 2.91 7.39
N PHE A 122 3.15 4.03 6.78
CA PHE A 122 4.29 4.81 7.23
C PHE A 122 4.10 5.34 8.67
N VAL A 123 2.94 5.93 8.96
CA VAL A 123 2.62 6.43 10.30
C VAL A 123 2.59 5.30 11.33
N GLN A 124 2.01 4.14 10.98
CA GLN A 124 1.95 2.97 11.85
C GLN A 124 3.35 2.46 12.20
N ILE A 125 4.23 2.33 11.19
CA ILE A 125 5.60 1.86 11.37
C ILE A 125 6.38 2.81 12.30
N ILE A 126 6.30 4.12 12.08
CA ILE A 126 6.94 5.09 12.98
C ILE A 126 6.36 4.98 14.40
N ARG A 127 5.04 4.86 14.57
CA ARG A 127 4.44 4.77 15.91
C ARG A 127 4.80 3.49 16.65
N SER A 128 5.07 2.41 15.93
CA SER A 128 5.49 1.15 16.54
C SER A 128 6.89 1.17 17.14
N GLY A 129 7.75 2.14 16.78
CA GLY A 129 9.10 2.24 17.38
C GLY A 129 10.16 1.34 16.74
N VAL A 130 9.76 0.43 15.84
CA VAL A 130 10.64 -0.60 15.24
C VAL A 130 11.84 -0.01 14.50
N THR A 131 11.71 1.19 13.92
CA THR A 131 12.82 1.86 13.22
C THR A 131 13.65 2.78 14.13
N GLY A 132 13.47 2.68 15.46
CA GLY A 132 14.22 3.43 16.48
C GLY A 132 13.59 4.76 16.92
N ARG A 133 12.44 5.16 16.35
CA ARG A 133 11.63 6.30 16.82
C ARG A 133 10.19 5.86 17.01
N LYS A 134 9.55 6.30 18.11
CA LYS A 134 8.15 5.99 18.45
C LYS A 134 7.17 7.14 18.17
N SER A 135 7.64 8.21 17.52
CA SER A 135 6.85 9.42 17.27
C SER A 135 7.20 10.09 15.94
N LEU A 136 6.24 10.84 15.38
CA LEU A 136 6.47 11.72 14.24
C LEU A 136 7.24 12.97 14.70
N GLY A 137 8.55 12.96 14.51
CA GLY A 137 9.39 14.16 14.63
C GLY A 137 8.98 15.25 13.61
N SER A 138 9.57 16.43 13.73
CA SER A 138 9.16 17.63 12.96
C SER A 138 9.13 17.41 11.44
N ALA A 139 10.15 16.74 10.88
CA ALA A 139 10.23 16.48 9.44
C ALA A 139 9.18 15.45 8.95
N PRO A 140 9.08 14.21 9.49
CA PRO A 140 8.00 13.29 9.12
C PRO A 140 6.59 13.86 9.32
N ARG A 141 6.37 14.62 10.41
CA ARG A 141 5.09 15.31 10.66
C ARG A 141 4.79 16.34 9.57
N ARG A 142 5.78 17.12 9.13
CA ARG A 142 5.64 18.08 8.02
C ARG A 142 5.29 17.38 6.72
N LEU A 143 5.95 16.27 6.39
CA LEU A 143 5.67 15.49 5.17
C LEU A 143 4.25 14.91 5.16
N VAL A 144 3.78 14.39 6.30
CA VAL A 144 2.39 13.92 6.44
C VAL A 144 1.38 15.07 6.26
N ARG A 145 1.66 16.26 6.81
CA ARG A 145 0.81 17.45 6.58
C ARG A 145 0.79 17.85 5.10
N GLN A 146 1.96 17.95 4.46
CA GLN A 146 2.06 18.25 3.04
C GLN A 146 1.29 17.25 2.17
N TRP A 147 1.34 15.96 2.52
CA TRP A 147 0.53 14.96 1.83
C TRP A 147 -0.97 15.27 1.93
N LEU A 148 -1.45 15.62 3.12
CA LEU A 148 -2.86 15.98 3.34
C LEU A 148 -3.26 17.27 2.61
N ASP A 149 -2.35 18.24 2.54
CA ASP A 149 -2.56 19.52 1.87
C ASP A 149 -2.66 19.36 0.34
N TYR A 150 -1.80 18.54 -0.25
CA TYR A 150 -1.78 18.30 -1.70
C TYR A 150 -2.73 17.20 -2.17
N ALA A 151 -3.25 16.36 -1.27
CA ALA A 151 -4.19 15.32 -1.63
C ALA A 151 -5.47 15.92 -2.22
N THR A 152 -5.88 15.38 -3.37
CA THR A 152 -7.18 15.68 -3.97
C THR A 152 -8.31 15.18 -3.07
N ASP A 153 -9.50 15.76 -3.24
CA ASP A 153 -10.69 15.30 -2.50
C ASP A 153 -10.96 13.81 -2.72
N ARG A 154 -10.78 13.32 -3.95
CA ARG A 154 -10.89 11.90 -4.27
C ARG A 154 -9.88 11.06 -3.48
N GLN A 155 -8.63 11.47 -3.38
CA GLN A 155 -7.60 10.76 -2.61
C GLN A 155 -7.91 10.78 -1.11
N LEU A 156 -8.44 11.87 -0.57
CA LEU A 156 -8.81 11.96 0.84
C LEU A 156 -10.02 11.11 1.18
N ILE A 157 -11.06 11.11 0.35
CA ILE A 157 -12.21 10.21 0.50
C ILE A 157 -11.73 8.75 0.43
N GLN A 158 -10.85 8.41 -0.53
CA GLN A 158 -10.25 7.06 -0.58
C GLN A 158 -9.41 6.74 0.66
N ALA A 159 -8.67 7.71 1.19
CA ALA A 159 -7.84 7.55 2.38
C ALA A 159 -8.65 7.41 3.67
N SER A 160 -9.91 7.91 3.69
CA SER A 160 -10.83 7.72 4.83
C SER A 160 -11.15 6.25 5.09
N VAL A 161 -11.02 5.39 4.07
CA VAL A 161 -11.22 3.95 4.23
C VAL A 161 -10.00 3.31 4.86
N GLY A 162 -10.28 2.55 5.93
CA GLY A 162 -9.34 1.73 6.66
C GLY A 162 -8.89 2.36 7.99
N ASN A 163 -8.27 1.53 8.81
CA ASN A 163 -7.95 1.83 10.20
C ASN A 163 -6.47 1.50 10.51
N ALA A 164 -6.12 1.63 11.79
CA ALA A 164 -4.83 1.27 12.38
C ALA A 164 -3.58 1.89 11.70
N PRO A 165 -3.41 3.23 11.74
CA PRO A 165 -4.34 4.26 12.23
C PRO A 165 -5.39 4.63 11.16
N SER A 166 -6.55 5.17 11.55
CA SER A 166 -7.48 5.78 10.59
C SER A 166 -6.96 7.12 10.07
N LEU A 167 -7.51 7.63 8.95
CA LEU A 167 -7.19 9.00 8.52
C LEU A 167 -7.59 10.04 9.57
N ALA A 168 -8.69 9.81 10.30
CA ALA A 168 -9.12 10.66 11.41
C ALA A 168 -8.04 10.72 12.52
N ASP A 169 -7.44 9.59 12.86
CA ASP A 169 -6.34 9.54 13.85
C ASP A 169 -5.11 10.30 13.34
N ILE A 170 -4.78 10.18 12.05
CA ILE A 170 -3.66 10.93 11.45
C ILE A 170 -3.94 12.43 11.50
N VAL A 171 -5.13 12.88 11.12
CA VAL A 171 -5.53 14.30 11.18
C VAL A 171 -5.48 14.83 12.62
N LYS A 172 -6.03 14.08 13.58
CA LYS A 172 -5.93 14.40 15.02
C LYS A 172 -4.49 14.46 15.51
N MET A 173 -3.60 13.64 14.95
CA MET A 173 -2.20 13.56 15.38
C MET A 173 -1.35 14.69 14.82
N VAL A 174 -1.54 15.07 13.55
CA VAL A 174 -0.69 16.07 12.89
C VAL A 174 -1.27 17.48 12.86
N HIS A 175 -2.56 17.63 13.20
CA HIS A 175 -3.28 18.89 13.25
C HIS A 175 -3.04 19.75 11.99
N PRO A 176 -3.43 19.26 10.79
CA PRO A 176 -3.28 20.04 9.56
C PRO A 176 -4.19 21.27 9.62
N GLN A 177 -3.71 22.40 9.09
CA GLN A 177 -4.55 23.59 8.92
C GLN A 177 -5.33 23.43 7.60
N PRO A 178 -6.67 23.47 7.61
CA PRO A 178 -7.43 23.39 6.38
C PRO A 178 -7.16 24.64 5.51
N LEU A 179 -6.83 24.42 4.24
CA LEU A 179 -6.54 25.50 3.28
C LEU A 179 -7.81 26.06 2.61
N THR A 180 -8.93 25.33 2.67
CA THR A 180 -10.20 25.69 2.04
C THR A 180 -11.37 25.30 2.94
N ALA A 181 -12.53 25.94 2.73
CA ALA A 181 -13.77 25.57 3.42
C ALA A 181 -14.16 24.10 3.17
N THR A 182 -13.87 23.58 1.96
CA THR A 182 -14.09 22.16 1.64
C THR A 182 -13.18 21.23 2.43
N ARG A 183 -11.90 21.61 2.60
CA ARG A 183 -10.96 20.83 3.40
C ARG A 183 -11.32 20.88 4.89
N GLU A 184 -11.77 22.03 5.38
CA GLU A 184 -12.29 22.18 6.74
C GLU A 184 -13.52 21.30 6.99
N ALA A 185 -14.53 21.37 6.12
CA ALA A 185 -15.73 20.55 6.20
C ALA A 185 -15.39 19.05 6.13
N PHE A 186 -14.47 18.65 5.24
CA PHE A 186 -14.01 17.26 5.16
C PHE A 186 -13.34 16.79 6.45
N TYR A 187 -12.43 17.59 7.03
CA TYR A 187 -11.78 17.22 8.31
C TYR A 187 -12.78 17.16 9.45
N ALA A 188 -13.72 18.09 9.54
CA ALA A 188 -14.78 18.08 10.53
C ALA A 188 -15.66 16.83 10.42
N TRP A 189 -16.13 16.49 9.21
CA TRP A 189 -16.85 15.24 8.92
C TRP A 189 -16.04 14.02 9.34
N LEU A 190 -14.76 13.95 8.94
CA LEU A 190 -13.89 12.81 9.20
C LEU A 190 -13.67 12.54 10.70
N VAL A 191 -13.61 13.58 11.52
CA VAL A 191 -13.37 13.45 12.97
C VAL A 191 -14.66 13.46 13.80
N GLY A 192 -15.83 13.55 13.17
CA GLY A 192 -17.14 13.56 13.84
C GLY A 192 -17.50 14.89 14.53
N LYS A 193 -16.95 16.02 14.05
CA LYS A 193 -17.34 17.37 14.49
C LYS A 193 -18.46 17.92 13.59
N PRO A 194 -19.22 18.95 14.02
CA PRO A 194 -20.17 19.64 13.14
C PRO A 194 -19.48 20.14 11.86
N TRP A 195 -20.14 19.93 10.70
CA TRP A 195 -19.63 20.27 9.37
C TRP A 195 -20.71 20.94 8.52
N THR A 196 -20.29 21.78 7.57
CA THR A 196 -21.18 22.44 6.62
C THR A 196 -21.43 21.54 5.41
N ALA A 197 -22.68 21.14 5.20
CA ALA A 197 -23.02 20.15 4.17
C ALA A 197 -22.70 20.59 2.74
N ASP A 198 -22.99 21.84 2.41
CA ASP A 198 -22.74 22.38 1.07
C ASP A 198 -21.24 22.53 0.77
N ALA A 199 -20.40 22.62 1.81
CA ALA A 199 -18.96 22.72 1.68
C ALA A 199 -18.27 21.36 1.47
N LEU A 200 -18.94 20.23 1.74
CA LEU A 200 -18.34 18.91 1.54
C LEU A 200 -17.93 18.68 0.07
N PRO A 201 -16.89 17.87 -0.18
CA PRO A 201 -16.59 17.38 -1.52
C PRO A 201 -17.83 16.76 -2.17
N ALA A 202 -18.04 17.01 -3.47
CA ALA A 202 -19.27 16.62 -4.18
C ALA A 202 -19.65 15.15 -3.99
N ALA A 203 -18.71 14.22 -4.23
CA ALA A 203 -18.94 12.79 -4.07
C ALA A 203 -19.31 12.40 -2.62
N LEU A 204 -18.79 13.11 -1.62
CA LEU A 204 -19.10 12.85 -0.22
C LEU A 204 -20.47 13.41 0.16
N ARG A 205 -20.84 14.59 -0.35
CA ARG A 205 -22.17 15.16 -0.19
C ARG A 205 -23.24 14.28 -0.82
N GLU A 206 -22.99 13.79 -2.04
CA GLU A 206 -23.85 12.81 -2.72
C GLU A 206 -23.99 11.52 -1.91
N PHE A 207 -22.90 11.03 -1.32
CA PHE A 207 -22.94 9.86 -0.43
C PHE A 207 -23.76 10.09 0.83
N GLU A 208 -23.60 11.23 1.51
CA GLU A 208 -24.39 11.54 2.70
C GLU A 208 -25.89 11.69 2.39
N ALA A 209 -26.24 12.28 1.25
CA ALA A 209 -27.64 12.33 0.79
C ALA A 209 -28.17 10.93 0.43
N TRP A 210 -27.39 10.16 -0.34
CA TRP A 210 -27.75 8.83 -0.79
C TRP A 210 -27.95 7.83 0.36
N LYS A 211 -27.24 7.99 1.48
CA LYS A 211 -27.43 7.13 2.67
C LYS A 211 -28.86 7.16 3.23
N ASN A 212 -29.54 8.30 3.12
CA ASN A 212 -30.88 8.50 3.69
C ASN A 212 -31.96 7.96 2.75
N ASP A 213 -31.94 8.40 1.49
CA ASP A 213 -33.04 8.14 0.56
C ASP A 213 -32.76 6.95 -0.38
N ARG A 214 -31.49 6.62 -0.60
CA ARG A 214 -31.00 5.56 -1.52
C ARG A 214 -31.56 5.63 -2.94
N GLN A 215 -32.12 6.77 -3.32
CA GLN A 215 -32.61 7.02 -4.67
C GLN A 215 -31.50 7.57 -5.57
N GLY A 216 -31.63 7.33 -6.87
CA GLY A 216 -30.71 7.84 -7.89
C GLY A 216 -29.46 6.99 -8.09
N SER A 217 -28.43 7.58 -8.68
CA SER A 217 -27.18 6.91 -9.00
C SER A 217 -26.32 6.67 -7.77
N VAL A 218 -25.67 5.51 -7.72
CA VAL A 218 -24.67 5.20 -6.68
C VAL A 218 -23.50 6.20 -6.75
N PRO A 219 -23.18 6.90 -5.65
CA PRO A 219 -22.11 7.90 -5.61
C PRO A 219 -20.71 7.32 -5.90
N ASP A 220 -19.83 8.12 -6.51
CA ASP A 220 -18.43 7.75 -6.80
C ASP A 220 -17.54 7.85 -5.55
N VAL A 221 -17.86 7.04 -4.55
CA VAL A 221 -17.09 6.86 -3.31
C VAL A 221 -16.51 5.45 -3.23
N PRO A 222 -15.49 5.22 -2.37
CA PRO A 222 -14.94 3.89 -2.16
C PRO A 222 -16.01 2.82 -1.88
N PHE A 223 -15.84 1.67 -2.52
CA PHE A 223 -16.72 0.50 -2.38
C PHE A 223 -17.06 0.19 -0.90
N GLN A 224 -16.07 0.26 -0.01
CA GLN A 224 -16.23 -0.04 1.41
C GLN A 224 -17.22 0.90 2.11
N MET A 225 -17.34 2.16 1.67
CA MET A 225 -18.31 3.10 2.23
C MET A 225 -19.74 2.73 1.82
N LEU A 226 -19.91 2.28 0.57
CA LEU A 226 -21.20 1.82 0.05
C LEU A 226 -21.63 0.52 0.75
N THR A 227 -20.76 -0.47 0.83
CA THR A 227 -21.08 -1.78 1.42
C THR A 227 -21.21 -1.78 2.94
N ALA A 228 -20.87 -0.66 3.60
CA ALA A 228 -21.17 -0.47 5.01
C ALA A 228 -22.66 -0.12 5.24
N GLN A 229 -23.41 0.21 4.19
CA GLN A 229 -24.85 0.46 4.26
C GLN A 229 -25.65 -0.85 4.09
N ASN A 230 -26.93 -0.83 4.46
CA ASN A 230 -27.82 -1.97 4.26
C ASN A 230 -28.31 -2.01 2.81
N LEU A 231 -27.61 -2.74 1.94
CA LEU A 231 -27.82 -2.71 0.49
C LEU A 231 -28.80 -3.78 -0.02
N GLY A 232 -29.68 -3.40 -0.95
CA GLY A 232 -30.53 -4.28 -1.74
C GLY A 232 -29.90 -4.71 -3.08
N GLU A 233 -30.57 -5.62 -3.80
CA GLU A 233 -30.06 -6.19 -5.05
C GLU A 233 -29.80 -5.11 -6.13
N ALA A 234 -30.68 -4.13 -6.29
CA ALA A 234 -30.51 -3.06 -7.28
C ALA A 234 -29.23 -2.23 -7.05
N GLU A 235 -28.93 -1.93 -5.80
CA GLU A 235 -27.74 -1.15 -5.41
C GLU A 235 -26.47 -1.98 -5.62
N TRP A 236 -26.47 -3.25 -5.20
CA TRP A 236 -25.38 -4.19 -5.49
C TRP A 236 -25.11 -4.33 -6.99
N SER A 237 -26.16 -4.31 -7.79
CA SER A 237 -26.09 -4.40 -9.25
C SER A 237 -25.46 -3.15 -9.86
N SER A 238 -25.87 -1.98 -9.39
CA SER A 238 -25.29 -0.70 -9.78
C SER A 238 -23.81 -0.60 -9.36
N ILE A 239 -23.47 -1.05 -8.16
CA ILE A 239 -22.08 -1.10 -7.67
C ILE A 239 -21.23 -2.03 -8.54
N ALA A 240 -21.70 -3.24 -8.83
CA ALA A 240 -20.98 -4.18 -9.69
C ALA A 240 -20.78 -3.61 -11.11
N HIS A 241 -21.73 -2.81 -11.59
CA HIS A 241 -21.66 -2.15 -12.89
C HIS A 241 -20.56 -1.09 -12.99
N SER A 242 -20.31 -0.32 -11.93
CA SER A 242 -19.27 0.72 -11.88
C SER A 242 -17.96 0.28 -11.22
N ALA A 243 -17.92 -0.92 -10.62
CA ALA A 243 -16.76 -1.43 -9.90
C ALA A 243 -15.48 -1.45 -10.75
N SER A 244 -14.37 -1.06 -10.13
CA SER A 244 -13.04 -1.24 -10.72
C SER A 244 -12.73 -2.72 -10.96
N TRP A 245 -11.74 -3.01 -11.80
CA TRP A 245 -11.26 -4.36 -12.05
C TRP A 245 -10.88 -5.09 -10.75
N GLN A 246 -10.10 -4.44 -9.88
CA GLN A 246 -9.64 -5.05 -8.62
C GLN A 246 -10.80 -5.29 -7.66
N THR A 247 -11.74 -4.33 -7.54
CA THR A 247 -12.96 -4.51 -6.74
C THR A 247 -13.77 -5.68 -7.26
N THR A 248 -13.89 -5.82 -8.58
CA THR A 248 -14.63 -6.90 -9.23
C THR A 248 -14.02 -8.25 -8.89
N ARG A 249 -12.71 -8.42 -9.13
CA ARG A 249 -11.97 -9.66 -8.84
C ARG A 249 -12.13 -10.09 -7.38
N MET A 250 -11.98 -9.16 -6.44
CA MET A 250 -12.00 -9.46 -5.01
C MET A 250 -13.39 -9.75 -4.44
N ASN A 251 -14.47 -9.42 -5.16
CA ASN A 251 -15.84 -9.46 -4.63
C ASN A 251 -16.80 -10.32 -5.44
N LEU A 252 -16.32 -11.19 -6.34
CA LEU A 252 -17.20 -12.08 -7.13
C LEU A 252 -18.16 -12.89 -6.25
N ASN A 253 -17.67 -13.51 -5.18
CA ASN A 253 -18.52 -14.27 -4.26
C ASN A 253 -19.54 -13.39 -3.52
N THR A 254 -19.17 -12.15 -3.20
CA THR A 254 -20.10 -11.18 -2.58
C THR A 254 -21.18 -10.77 -3.58
N PHE A 255 -20.81 -10.47 -4.83
CA PHE A 255 -21.76 -10.18 -5.89
C PHE A 255 -22.71 -11.35 -6.17
N ALA A 256 -22.22 -12.59 -6.15
CA ALA A 256 -23.06 -13.78 -6.27
C ALA A 256 -24.10 -13.87 -5.14
N ARG A 257 -23.67 -13.71 -3.88
CA ARG A 257 -24.56 -13.76 -2.71
C ARG A 257 -25.67 -12.70 -2.75
N HIS A 258 -25.46 -11.59 -3.44
CA HIS A 258 -26.42 -10.50 -3.57
C HIS A 258 -27.12 -10.47 -4.94
N GLY A 259 -27.16 -11.58 -5.68
CA GLY A 259 -27.98 -11.72 -6.88
C GLY A 259 -27.48 -10.98 -8.12
N VAL A 260 -26.28 -10.41 -8.09
CA VAL A 260 -25.73 -9.62 -9.23
C VAL A 260 -25.65 -10.44 -10.51
N PHE A 261 -25.46 -11.76 -10.41
CA PHE A 261 -25.31 -12.67 -11.55
C PHE A 261 -26.61 -13.29 -12.06
N ASN A 262 -27.77 -12.90 -11.51
CA ASN A 262 -29.07 -13.37 -11.98
C ASN A 262 -29.43 -12.84 -13.39
N ASP A 263 -28.72 -11.81 -13.86
CA ASP A 263 -28.87 -11.24 -15.21
C ASP A 263 -27.67 -11.59 -16.10
N GLY A 264 -27.95 -12.27 -17.20
CA GLY A 264 -26.93 -12.69 -18.17
C GLY A 264 -26.19 -11.53 -18.82
N GLY A 265 -26.83 -10.35 -18.96
CA GLY A 265 -26.18 -9.15 -19.50
C GLY A 265 -25.06 -8.65 -18.58
N ARG A 266 -25.34 -8.55 -17.28
CA ARG A 266 -24.35 -8.22 -16.24
C ARG A 266 -23.19 -9.22 -16.19
N VAL A 267 -23.48 -10.52 -16.28
CA VAL A 267 -22.44 -11.57 -16.29
C VAL A 267 -21.46 -11.35 -17.45
N LYS A 268 -21.96 -11.14 -18.67
CA LYS A 268 -21.11 -10.88 -19.85
C LYS A 268 -20.22 -9.66 -19.67
N ARG A 269 -20.77 -8.58 -19.11
CA ARG A 269 -20.00 -7.34 -18.88
C ARG A 269 -18.91 -7.52 -17.82
N ILE A 270 -19.21 -8.22 -16.72
CA ILE A 270 -18.23 -8.51 -15.67
C ILE A 270 -17.11 -9.41 -16.21
N ALA A 271 -17.47 -10.43 -16.99
CA ALA A 271 -16.48 -11.28 -17.66
C ALA A 271 -15.60 -10.48 -18.62
N ALA A 272 -16.18 -9.60 -19.45
CA ALA A 272 -15.43 -8.73 -20.35
C ALA A 272 -14.48 -7.79 -19.60
N ARG A 273 -14.92 -7.18 -18.49
CA ARG A 273 -14.05 -6.37 -17.62
C ARG A 273 -12.88 -7.18 -17.10
N LEU A 274 -13.11 -8.40 -16.61
CA LEU A 274 -12.05 -9.23 -16.04
C LEU A 274 -11.03 -9.68 -17.09
N ALA A 275 -11.48 -9.91 -18.33
CA ALA A 275 -10.64 -10.29 -19.47
C ALA A 275 -9.91 -9.11 -20.14
N ASP A 276 -10.25 -7.86 -19.81
CA ASP A 276 -9.66 -6.67 -20.40
C ASP A 276 -8.20 -6.48 -19.95
N SER A 277 -7.26 -6.69 -20.87
CA SER A 277 -5.82 -6.61 -20.60
C SER A 277 -5.35 -5.23 -20.14
N ASP A 278 -6.00 -4.15 -20.58
CA ASP A 278 -5.63 -2.79 -20.17
C ASP A 278 -6.08 -2.51 -18.76
N GLN A 279 -7.26 -3.01 -18.36
CA GLN A 279 -7.72 -2.92 -16.98
C GLN A 279 -6.87 -3.77 -16.03
N VAL A 280 -6.47 -4.98 -16.44
CA VAL A 280 -5.52 -5.82 -15.70
C VAL A 280 -4.21 -5.05 -15.47
N ARG A 281 -3.63 -4.46 -16.53
CA ARG A 281 -2.38 -3.69 -16.45
C ARG A 281 -2.52 -2.47 -15.54
N LYS A 282 -3.62 -1.71 -15.66
CA LYS A 282 -3.90 -0.54 -14.81
C LYS A 282 -4.09 -0.92 -13.34
N ALA A 283 -4.69 -2.09 -13.07
CA ALA A 283 -4.87 -2.61 -11.72
C ALA A 283 -3.57 -3.10 -11.07
N ARG A 284 -2.48 -3.26 -11.85
CA ARG A 284 -1.15 -3.68 -11.38
C ARG A 284 -1.19 -4.98 -10.59
N VAL A 285 -1.97 -5.94 -11.08
CA VAL A 285 -2.09 -7.26 -10.46
C VAL A 285 -0.99 -8.19 -10.92
N PHE A 286 -0.52 -9.02 -10.00
CA PHE A 286 0.34 -10.15 -10.33
C PHE A 286 -0.50 -11.30 -10.91
N PRO A 287 0.10 -12.13 -11.78
CA PRO A 287 -0.53 -13.35 -12.31
C PRO A 287 -1.13 -14.25 -11.22
#